data_AF-A0A1I5UPG8-F1
#
_entry.id   AF-A0A1I5UPG8-F1
#
_cell.length_a   1.000
_cell.length_b   1.000
_cell.length_c   1.000
_cell.angle_alpha   90.00
_cell.angle_beta   90.00
_cell.angle_gamma   90.00
#
_symmetry.space_group_name_H-M   'P 1'
#
loop_
_entity.id
_entity.type
_entity.pdbx_description
1 polymer ?
#
loop_
_entity_poly.entity_id
_entity_poly.type
_entity_poly.pdbx_seq_one_letter_code
_entity_poly.pdbx_strand_id
1 'polypeptide(L)'
;MGLGPSIKMTTKHHFFCPMTKALSEDKDLEFTGIIIDGVSEVCDDKEYTAKRTADLARLMQADAAVVAIDGWGNHHVDFVSVIEELGRRGIPAVGLSYIGQQGRLVCDNDYVDCIVDFNKNVSGYESCVVGDNNLTDYDAKKAVGLVKLKLKRAGKEVTSETIAEQIVGTLIQKRYPFSPDLLPADILDVPYDETYLKEVKVTVLDPGQTHLFVNSNLDFFPIAAKEEGELGEGITRLMTGVTMMVTGAEEGGFQPSNIGSSEGLLKNQVVFDRAGIPATTDYLIHVDVTFQEGHGRSAEGIMEAHRFADRVAGKLRKVLLALEVEPASVNVFHNIRRYGKRKVVLVKIVSGLGNMYDTAMFPFEPGGFLGAHNMMDSKNLPYGITPNQCRDGVIHSLL
;
A
#
# COMPACT_ATOMS: atom_id res chain seq x y z
N MET A 1 12.11 -6.47 -16.88
CA MET A 1 11.50 -7.74 -16.40
C MET A 1 11.00 -7.43 -15.01
N GLY A 2 9.69 -7.45 -14.77
CA GLY A 2 9.11 -7.07 -13.46
C GLY A 2 9.39 -8.11 -12.39
N LEU A 3 9.84 -7.66 -11.22
CA LEU A 3 9.99 -8.45 -10.00
C LEU A 3 8.88 -8.02 -9.03
N GLY A 4 7.88 -8.87 -8.78
CA GLY A 4 6.78 -8.59 -7.86
C GLY A 4 6.84 -9.51 -6.63
N PRO A 5 7.67 -9.24 -5.61
CA PRO A 5 7.86 -10.17 -4.49
C PRO A 5 6.55 -10.41 -3.73
N SER A 6 6.41 -11.57 -3.09
CA SER A 6 5.30 -12.03 -2.24
C SER A 6 4.83 -11.02 -1.18
N ILE A 7 5.64 -10.00 -0.90
CA ILE A 7 5.27 -8.81 -0.11
C ILE A 7 4.03 -8.12 -0.70
N LYS A 8 3.97 -7.97 -2.04
CA LYS A 8 2.88 -7.37 -2.83
C LYS A 8 2.04 -6.41 -2.00
N MET A 9 2.59 -5.24 -1.62
CA MET A 9 1.85 -4.29 -0.77
C MET A 9 0.70 -3.69 -1.58
N THR A 10 -0.43 -4.37 -1.53
CA THR A 10 -1.65 -3.99 -2.24
C THR A 10 -2.18 -2.63 -1.78
N THR A 11 -3.11 -2.07 -2.56
CA THR A 11 -3.85 -0.88 -2.14
C THR A 11 -4.52 -1.08 -0.78
N LYS A 12 -5.08 -2.27 -0.52
CA LYS A 12 -5.65 -2.64 0.78
C LYS A 12 -4.57 -2.64 1.88
N HIS A 13 -3.33 -3.04 1.59
CA HIS A 13 -2.22 -2.96 2.55
C HIS A 13 -1.95 -1.51 2.94
N HIS A 14 -1.89 -0.61 1.97
CA HIS A 14 -1.66 0.80 2.24
C HIS A 14 -2.83 1.47 2.99
N PHE A 15 -4.07 1.12 2.63
CA PHE A 15 -5.28 1.60 3.30
C PHE A 15 -5.35 1.17 4.77
N PHE A 16 -4.95 -0.07 5.07
CA PHE A 16 -4.90 -0.62 6.44
C PHE A 16 -3.47 -0.76 6.98
N CYS A 17 -2.59 0.18 6.63
CA CYS A 17 -1.15 0.05 6.87
C CYS A 17 -0.81 -0.09 8.37
N PRO A 18 -0.17 -1.21 8.79
CA PRO A 18 0.18 -1.43 10.20
C PRO A 18 1.14 -0.38 10.76
N MET A 19 2.10 0.11 9.95
CA MET A 19 3.02 1.17 10.38
C MET A 19 2.30 2.49 10.62
N THR A 20 1.41 2.90 9.72
CA THR A 20 0.62 4.13 9.86
C THR A 20 -0.25 4.06 11.13
N LYS A 21 -0.86 2.90 11.39
CA LYS A 21 -1.62 2.63 12.62
C LYS A 21 -0.73 2.74 13.87
N ALA A 22 0.36 1.98 13.93
CA ALA A 22 1.23 1.93 15.11
C ALA A 22 1.82 3.30 15.46
N LEU A 23 2.27 4.09 14.46
CA LEU A 23 2.81 5.43 14.70
C LEU A 23 1.74 6.44 15.11
N SER A 24 0.50 6.33 14.63
CA SER A 24 -0.59 7.22 15.07
C SER A 24 -1.12 6.89 16.47
N GLU A 25 -1.06 5.62 16.88
CA GLU A 25 -1.50 5.18 18.21
C GLU A 25 -0.46 5.47 19.30
N ASP A 26 0.82 5.66 18.93
CA ASP A 26 1.89 5.96 19.87
C ASP A 26 1.79 7.40 20.41
N LYS A 27 1.72 7.54 21.74
CA LYS A 27 1.56 8.84 22.42
C LYS A 27 2.87 9.50 22.80
N ASP A 28 3.99 8.79 22.72
CA ASP A 28 5.30 9.31 23.12
C ASP A 28 6.04 9.98 21.95
N LEU A 29 5.55 9.80 20.72
CA LEU A 29 6.13 10.31 19.49
C LEU A 29 5.17 11.29 18.78
N GLU A 30 5.72 12.29 18.11
CA GLU A 30 4.98 13.14 17.18
C GLU A 30 5.09 12.53 15.76
N PHE A 31 4.06 11.78 15.34
CA PHE A 31 4.02 11.27 13.97
C PHE A 31 3.66 12.41 13.01
N THR A 32 4.67 12.91 12.31
CA THR A 32 4.59 14.18 11.57
C THR A 32 3.94 14.00 10.19
N GLY A 33 4.09 12.82 9.59
CA GLY A 33 3.54 12.50 8.28
C GLY A 33 4.29 11.36 7.61
N ILE A 34 3.92 11.12 6.36
CA ILE A 34 4.45 10.03 5.55
C ILE A 34 5.08 10.64 4.30
N ILE A 35 6.25 10.15 3.90
CA ILE A 35 6.90 10.46 2.64
C ILE A 35 6.79 9.21 1.76
N ILE A 36 6.22 9.34 0.57
CA ILE A 36 6.14 8.27 -0.43
C ILE A 36 7.26 8.49 -1.44
N ASP A 37 8.13 7.51 -1.61
CA ASP A 37 9.29 7.54 -2.50
C ASP A 37 9.14 6.42 -3.54
N GLY A 38 9.30 6.71 -4.82
CA GLY A 38 9.14 5.71 -5.88
C GLY A 38 10.47 5.04 -6.20
N VAL A 39 10.49 3.71 -6.30
CA VAL A 39 11.69 3.00 -6.79
C VAL A 39 12.00 3.39 -8.22
N SER A 40 13.27 3.55 -8.56
CA SER A 40 13.71 3.86 -9.93
C SER A 40 14.59 2.74 -10.50
N GLU A 41 14.53 2.47 -11.81
CA GLU A 41 15.49 1.56 -12.44
C GLU A 41 16.88 2.19 -12.59
N VAL A 42 16.91 3.50 -12.88
CA VAL A 42 18.13 4.25 -13.15
C VAL A 42 18.81 4.62 -11.84
N CYS A 43 20.07 4.21 -11.66
CA CYS A 43 20.83 4.43 -10.43
C CYS A 43 20.91 5.92 -10.03
N ASP A 44 21.19 6.81 -10.98
CA ASP A 44 21.28 8.26 -10.72
C ASP A 44 19.95 8.82 -10.19
N ASP A 45 18.82 8.29 -10.66
CA ASP A 45 17.49 8.68 -10.19
C ASP A 45 17.24 8.18 -8.76
N LYS A 46 17.70 6.96 -8.41
CA LYS A 46 17.63 6.44 -7.02
C LYS A 46 18.35 7.35 -6.04
N GLU A 47 19.56 7.81 -6.40
CA GLU A 47 20.30 8.76 -5.57
C GLU A 47 19.61 10.11 -5.47
N TYR A 48 19.04 10.58 -6.59
CA TYR A 48 18.36 11.86 -6.65
C TYR A 48 17.10 11.86 -5.78
N THR A 49 16.22 10.86 -5.90
CA THR A 49 15.01 10.73 -5.09
C THR A 49 15.34 10.54 -3.62
N ALA A 50 16.35 9.73 -3.28
CA ALA A 50 16.81 9.56 -1.90
C ALA A 50 17.23 10.89 -1.25
N LYS A 51 17.97 11.74 -1.97
CA LYS A 51 18.35 13.10 -1.50
C LYS A 51 17.11 13.96 -1.26
N ARG A 52 16.13 13.94 -2.18
CA ARG A 52 14.86 14.70 -2.04
C ARG A 52 14.02 14.19 -0.87
N THR A 53 13.93 12.88 -0.66
CA THR A 53 13.23 12.25 0.46
C THR A 53 13.82 12.70 1.80
N ALA A 54 15.16 12.71 1.91
CA ALA A 54 15.82 13.16 3.13
C ALA A 54 15.71 14.69 3.33
N ASP A 55 15.66 15.49 2.27
CA ASP A 55 15.38 16.93 2.34
C ASP A 55 13.95 17.21 2.82
N LEU A 56 12.95 16.46 2.35
CA LEU A 56 11.57 16.53 2.87
C LEU A 56 11.51 16.16 4.35
N ALA A 57 12.18 15.08 4.77
CA ALA A 57 12.24 14.69 6.18
C ALA A 57 12.86 15.81 7.07
N ARG A 58 13.87 16.52 6.57
CA ARG A 58 14.42 17.71 7.26
C ARG A 58 13.44 18.87 7.32
N LEU A 59 12.72 19.15 6.24
CA LEU A 59 11.68 20.20 6.21
C LEU A 59 10.56 19.89 7.21
N MET A 60 10.22 18.61 7.37
CA MET A 60 9.30 18.11 8.39
C MET A 60 9.90 18.12 9.81
N GLN A 61 11.18 18.49 9.96
CA GLN A 61 11.92 18.51 11.23
C GLN A 61 11.95 17.14 11.93
N ALA A 62 12.06 16.06 11.16
CA ALA A 62 12.10 14.71 11.71
C ALA A 62 13.30 14.51 12.64
N ASP A 63 13.06 13.99 13.84
CA ASP A 63 14.11 13.54 14.76
C ASP A 63 14.60 12.13 14.44
N ALA A 64 13.73 11.30 13.85
CA ALA A 64 14.00 9.96 13.36
C ALA A 64 13.04 9.59 12.23
N ALA A 65 13.34 8.51 11.51
CA ALA A 65 12.49 7.96 10.46
C ALA A 65 12.25 6.46 10.63
N VAL A 66 11.12 5.98 10.13
CA VAL A 66 10.93 4.58 9.78
C VAL A 66 10.93 4.49 8.26
N VAL A 67 11.69 3.57 7.67
CA VAL A 67 11.73 3.37 6.22
C VAL A 67 11.18 1.97 5.94
N ALA A 68 10.09 1.87 5.19
CA ALA A 68 9.49 0.60 4.78
C ALA A 68 9.47 0.52 3.25
N ILE A 69 9.90 -0.61 2.69
CA ILE A 69 9.97 -0.80 1.23
C ILE A 69 9.02 -1.91 0.77
N ASP A 70 8.31 -1.65 -0.32
CA ASP A 70 7.71 -2.67 -1.19
C ASP A 70 8.67 -2.93 -2.37
N GLY A 71 9.48 -3.97 -2.25
CA GLY A 71 10.50 -4.27 -3.23
C GLY A 71 11.51 -5.28 -2.72
N TRP A 72 12.24 -5.87 -3.66
CA TRP A 72 13.24 -6.90 -3.37
C TRP A 72 14.35 -6.85 -4.42
N GLY A 73 15.54 -7.37 -4.09
CA GLY A 73 16.70 -7.32 -4.99
C GLY A 73 17.19 -5.89 -5.24
N ASN A 74 17.22 -5.43 -6.50
CA ASN A 74 17.76 -4.12 -6.90
C ASN A 74 17.06 -2.92 -6.21
N HIS A 75 15.81 -3.09 -5.76
CA HIS A 75 15.07 -2.04 -5.06
C HIS A 75 15.67 -1.76 -3.66
N HIS A 76 16.47 -2.69 -3.11
CA HIS A 76 17.20 -2.44 -1.88
C HIS A 76 18.24 -1.32 -2.01
N VAL A 77 18.66 -0.97 -3.24
CA VAL A 77 19.54 0.19 -3.46
C VAL A 77 18.81 1.49 -3.10
N ASP A 78 17.54 1.65 -3.47
CA ASP A 78 16.72 2.81 -3.08
C ASP A 78 16.57 2.87 -1.55
N PHE A 79 16.25 1.73 -0.94
CA PHE A 79 16.11 1.59 0.52
C PHE A 79 17.35 2.01 1.30
N VAL A 80 18.51 1.49 0.89
CA VAL A 80 19.81 1.79 1.50
C VAL A 80 20.19 3.25 1.28
N SER A 81 19.95 3.78 0.08
CA SER A 81 20.26 5.18 -0.28
C SER A 81 19.42 6.17 0.52
N VAL A 82 18.12 5.90 0.69
CA VAL A 82 17.23 6.72 1.53
C VAL A 82 17.71 6.74 2.97
N ILE A 83 18.05 5.58 3.55
CA ILE A 83 18.57 5.48 4.93
C ILE A 83 19.89 6.24 5.06
N GLU A 84 20.77 6.16 4.06
CA GLU A 84 22.03 6.88 4.03
C GLU A 84 21.83 8.40 4.05
N GLU A 85 20.99 8.91 3.15
CA GLU A 85 20.77 10.35 3.00
C GLU A 85 20.05 10.95 4.22
N LEU A 86 19.19 10.19 4.89
CA LEU A 86 18.62 10.52 6.20
C LEU A 86 19.72 10.57 7.27
N GLY A 87 20.58 9.56 7.31
CA GLY A 87 21.69 9.45 8.24
C GLY A 87 22.71 10.60 8.13
N ARG A 88 23.11 10.95 6.90
CA ARG A 88 23.96 12.11 6.58
C ARG A 88 23.38 13.44 7.08
N ARG A 89 22.06 13.49 7.28
CA ARG A 89 21.32 14.65 7.80
C ARG A 89 21.02 14.57 9.30
N GLY A 90 21.55 13.58 10.01
CA GLY A 90 21.36 13.40 11.45
C GLY A 90 19.97 12.86 11.83
N ILE A 91 19.30 12.19 10.90
CA ILE A 91 17.99 11.56 11.10
C ILE A 91 18.20 10.03 11.16
N PRO A 92 18.35 9.43 12.36
CA PRO A 92 18.46 7.99 12.49
C PRO A 92 17.19 7.29 11.98
N ALA A 93 17.36 6.21 11.21
CA ALA A 93 16.27 5.47 10.60
C ALA A 93 16.17 4.03 11.12
N VAL A 94 14.96 3.47 11.22
CA VAL A 94 14.76 2.02 11.35
C VAL A 94 14.17 1.49 10.05
N GLY A 95 14.83 0.52 9.45
CA GLY A 95 14.39 -0.10 8.21
C GLY A 95 13.41 -1.25 8.43
N LEU A 96 12.46 -1.43 7.51
CA LEU A 96 11.57 -2.59 7.40
C LEU A 96 11.64 -3.09 5.97
N SER A 97 12.12 -4.31 5.77
CA SER A 97 12.15 -4.96 4.46
C SER A 97 11.95 -6.47 4.61
N TYR A 98 11.57 -7.12 3.51
CA TYR A 98 11.70 -8.56 3.35
C TYR A 98 13.10 -8.87 2.83
N ILE A 99 13.92 -9.52 3.65
CA ILE A 99 15.29 -9.90 3.29
C ILE A 99 15.39 -11.41 3.09
N GLY A 100 14.87 -12.20 4.05
CA GLY A 100 14.86 -13.65 3.96
C GLY A 100 16.28 -14.27 3.96
N GLN A 101 16.40 -15.47 3.39
CA GLN A 101 17.68 -16.20 3.25
C GLN A 101 18.32 -16.06 1.86
N GLN A 102 17.56 -15.55 0.87
CA GLN A 102 18.01 -15.45 -0.52
C GLN A 102 19.03 -14.33 -0.79
N GLY A 103 19.30 -13.45 0.17
CA GLY A 103 20.34 -12.44 0.02
C GLY A 103 20.64 -11.65 1.28
N ARG A 104 21.85 -11.08 1.32
CA ARG A 104 22.09 -9.84 2.09
C ARG A 104 21.48 -8.69 1.30
N LEU A 105 21.32 -7.52 1.92
CA LEU A 105 21.03 -6.30 1.14
C LEU A 105 22.02 -6.21 -0.03
N VAL A 106 21.52 -5.76 -1.19
CA VAL A 106 22.35 -5.65 -2.40
C VAL A 106 23.53 -4.69 -2.19
N CYS A 107 23.35 -3.73 -1.27
CA CYS A 107 24.39 -2.85 -0.77
C CYS A 107 24.17 -2.59 0.73
N ASP A 108 25.19 -2.11 1.42
CA ASP A 108 25.07 -1.61 2.80
C ASP A 108 25.88 -0.31 2.96
N ASN A 109 25.68 0.34 4.10
CA ASN A 109 26.50 1.46 4.56
C ASN A 109 26.37 1.57 6.09
N ASP A 110 27.16 2.45 6.70
CA ASP A 110 27.23 2.63 8.16
C ASP A 110 25.91 3.10 8.81
N TYR A 111 24.95 3.60 8.02
CA TYR A 111 23.65 4.07 8.51
C TYR A 111 22.57 2.97 8.49
N VAL A 112 22.80 1.86 7.78
CA VAL A 112 21.90 0.70 7.75
C VAL A 112 22.25 -0.28 8.88
N ASP A 113 22.12 0.18 10.11
CA ASP A 113 22.49 -0.55 11.35
C ASP A 113 21.28 -1.14 12.10
N CYS A 114 20.05 -0.89 11.65
CA CYS A 114 18.85 -1.41 12.31
C CYS A 114 17.73 -1.71 11.30
N ILE A 115 17.46 -3.00 11.09
CA ILE A 115 16.41 -3.49 10.20
C ILE A 115 15.53 -4.50 10.93
N VAL A 116 14.22 -4.38 10.72
CA VAL A 116 13.23 -5.41 11.03
C VAL A 116 12.96 -6.19 9.75
N ASP A 117 13.51 -7.40 9.66
CA ASP A 117 13.15 -8.35 8.60
C ASP A 117 11.76 -8.91 8.87
N PHE A 118 10.86 -8.74 7.91
CA PHE A 118 9.50 -9.26 7.99
C PHE A 118 9.25 -10.50 7.13
N ASN A 119 10.30 -11.22 6.71
CA ASN A 119 10.16 -12.59 6.22
C ASN A 119 9.36 -13.47 7.19
N LYS A 120 8.25 -14.03 6.73
CA LYS A 120 7.43 -15.01 7.48
C LYS A 120 7.54 -16.41 6.91
N ASN A 121 8.04 -16.54 5.68
CA ASN A 121 8.21 -17.83 5.06
C ASN A 121 9.34 -18.61 5.74
N VAL A 122 9.06 -19.87 6.09
CA VAL A 122 10.01 -20.76 6.79
C VAL A 122 11.25 -21.10 5.95
N SER A 123 11.11 -21.11 4.62
CA SER A 123 12.25 -21.30 3.73
C SER A 123 13.16 -20.07 3.72
N GLY A 124 12.58 -18.88 3.94
CA GLY A 124 13.25 -17.61 3.71
C GLY A 124 13.43 -17.25 2.23
N TYR A 125 12.79 -17.99 1.32
CA TYR A 125 12.77 -17.74 -0.12
C TYR A 125 11.45 -17.11 -0.53
N GLU A 126 11.50 -16.33 -1.60
CA GLU A 126 10.36 -15.71 -2.26
C GLU A 126 9.35 -16.79 -2.65
N SER A 127 8.12 -16.68 -2.15
CA SER A 127 7.12 -17.73 -2.24
C SER A 127 6.15 -17.57 -3.39
N CYS A 128 6.11 -16.38 -4.02
CA CYS A 128 5.10 -15.97 -4.98
C CYS A 128 3.66 -16.00 -4.45
N VAL A 129 3.48 -16.13 -3.13
CA VAL A 129 2.17 -16.16 -2.46
C VAL A 129 1.86 -14.76 -1.92
N VAL A 130 0.78 -14.16 -2.41
CA VAL A 130 0.37 -12.81 -2.00
C VAL A 130 0.08 -12.79 -0.51
N GLY A 131 0.69 -11.86 0.22
CA GLY A 131 0.48 -11.74 1.66
C GLY A 131 1.50 -12.48 2.52
N ASP A 132 2.30 -13.38 1.94
CA ASP A 132 3.14 -14.29 2.72
C ASP A 132 4.30 -13.60 3.43
N ASN A 133 4.81 -12.49 2.90
CA ASN A 133 5.85 -11.70 3.54
C ASN A 133 5.39 -10.27 3.84
N ASN A 134 4.12 -10.10 4.20
CA ASN A 134 3.59 -8.77 4.55
C ASN A 134 4.11 -8.28 5.90
N LEU A 135 4.34 -6.97 5.97
CA LEU A 135 4.54 -6.24 7.21
C LEU A 135 3.30 -6.42 8.10
N THR A 136 3.51 -6.83 9.35
CA THR A 136 2.43 -7.08 10.33
C THR A 136 2.35 -6.01 11.43
N ASP A 137 1.26 -5.98 12.19
CA ASP A 137 1.12 -5.17 13.41
C ASP A 137 2.26 -5.43 14.42
N TYR A 138 2.78 -6.67 14.47
CA TYR A 138 3.88 -7.03 15.36
C TYR A 138 5.21 -6.43 14.90
N ASP A 139 5.50 -6.48 13.60
CA ASP A 139 6.69 -5.85 13.01
C ASP A 139 6.65 -4.34 13.20
N ALA A 140 5.47 -3.73 13.03
CA ALA A 140 5.28 -2.31 13.23
C ALA A 140 5.55 -1.87 14.67
N LYS A 141 5.01 -2.61 15.65
CA LYS A 141 5.27 -2.36 17.08
C LYS A 141 6.75 -2.49 17.43
N LYS A 142 7.44 -3.48 16.86
CA LYS A 142 8.91 -3.62 17.01
C LYS A 142 9.64 -2.40 16.46
N ALA A 143 9.30 -1.97 15.25
CA ALA A 143 9.94 -0.82 14.62
C ALA A 143 9.76 0.46 15.46
N VAL A 144 8.57 0.72 15.99
CA VAL A 144 8.32 1.86 16.90
C VAL A 144 9.21 1.78 18.15
N GLY A 145 9.32 0.60 18.77
CA GLY A 145 10.22 0.40 19.92
C GLY A 145 11.70 0.63 19.58
N LEU A 146 12.15 0.17 18.41
CA LEU A 146 13.51 0.36 17.93
C LEU A 146 13.81 1.83 17.61
N VAL A 147 12.86 2.58 17.05
CA VAL A 147 12.99 4.02 16.83
C VAL A 147 13.20 4.76 18.15
N LYS A 148 12.40 4.46 19.18
CA LYS A 148 12.56 5.05 20.52
C LYS A 148 13.93 4.75 21.11
N LEU A 149 14.43 3.52 20.95
CA LEU A 149 15.77 3.13 21.40
C LEU A 149 16.87 3.90 20.65
N LYS A 150 16.72 4.08 19.34
CA LYS A 150 17.66 4.83 18.50
C LYS A 150 17.70 6.31 18.86
N LEU A 151 16.53 6.92 19.06
CA LEU A 151 16.41 8.29 19.56
C LEU A 151 17.16 8.47 20.89
N LYS A 152 16.95 7.56 21.84
CA LYS A 152 17.65 7.58 23.13
C LYS A 152 19.18 7.50 22.96
N ARG A 153 19.68 6.60 22.10
CA ARG A 153 21.13 6.46 21.82
C ARG A 153 21.71 7.71 21.15
N ALA A 154 20.92 8.41 20.35
CA ALA A 154 21.30 9.68 19.72
C ALA A 154 21.20 10.89 20.69
N GLY A 155 20.98 10.66 21.99
CA GLY A 155 20.80 11.74 22.98
C GLY A 155 19.47 12.49 22.86
N LYS A 156 18.53 11.97 22.06
CA LYS A 156 17.18 12.52 21.87
C LYS A 156 16.20 11.75 22.73
N GLU A 157 16.13 12.08 24.03
CA GLU A 157 15.22 11.37 24.93
C GLU A 157 13.75 11.48 24.48
N VAL A 158 13.03 10.36 24.65
CA VAL A 158 11.60 10.22 24.40
C VAL A 158 10.91 10.28 25.76
N THR A 159 10.04 11.27 25.94
CA THR A 159 9.26 11.45 27.18
C THR A 159 7.90 10.78 27.05
N SER A 160 7.40 10.19 28.14
CA SER A 160 6.03 9.67 28.26
C SER A 160 5.07 10.66 28.92
N GLU A 161 5.52 11.87 29.26
CA GLU A 161 4.67 12.89 29.88
C GLU A 161 3.53 13.30 28.98
N THR A 162 2.34 13.54 29.53
CA THR A 162 1.22 14.07 28.76
C THR A 162 1.49 15.54 28.43
N ILE A 163 1.59 15.86 27.14
CA ILE A 163 1.80 17.23 26.65
C ILE A 163 0.57 17.66 25.84
N ALA A 164 0.40 18.97 25.64
CA ALA A 164 -0.66 19.54 24.82
C ALA A 164 -0.70 18.89 23.42
N GLU A 165 -1.88 18.35 23.08
CA GLU A 165 -2.19 17.81 21.78
C GLU A 165 -3.08 18.79 21.01
N GLN A 166 -2.86 18.90 19.70
CA GLN A 166 -3.73 19.64 18.81
C GLN A 166 -4.21 18.72 17.69
N ILE A 167 -5.53 18.61 17.52
CA ILE A 167 -6.12 17.98 16.34
C ILE A 167 -5.92 18.94 15.16
N VAL A 168 -5.21 18.49 14.14
CA VAL A 168 -4.92 19.26 12.92
C VAL A 168 -5.65 18.72 11.69
N GLY A 169 -6.34 17.59 11.81
CA GLY A 169 -7.19 17.03 10.77
C GLY A 169 -8.04 15.88 11.31
N THR A 170 -9.22 15.69 10.76
CA THR A 170 -10.16 14.63 11.18
C THR A 170 -10.71 13.91 9.97
N LEU A 171 -10.64 12.59 10.00
CA LEU A 171 -11.27 11.68 9.06
C LEU A 171 -12.28 10.82 9.80
N ILE A 172 -13.52 10.81 9.34
CA ILE A 172 -14.59 9.96 9.85
C ILE A 172 -14.82 8.86 8.82
N GLN A 173 -14.68 7.61 9.24
CA GLN A 173 -14.97 6.45 8.41
C GLN A 173 -16.23 5.74 8.93
N LYS A 174 -17.32 5.85 8.17
CA LYS A 174 -18.59 5.14 8.43
C LYS A 174 -18.55 3.77 7.75
N ARG A 175 -18.83 2.70 8.48
CA ARG A 175 -18.65 1.32 8.00
C ARG A 175 -19.99 0.63 7.78
N TYR A 176 -20.16 0.07 6.59
CA TYR A 176 -21.38 -0.58 6.13
C TYR A 176 -21.07 -2.03 5.72
N PRO A 177 -21.61 -3.04 6.42
CA PRO A 177 -21.45 -4.43 6.02
C PRO A 177 -22.03 -4.68 4.63
N PHE A 178 -21.27 -5.40 3.80
CA PHE A 178 -21.74 -5.85 2.50
C PHE A 178 -22.77 -6.97 2.65
N SER A 179 -23.77 -6.95 1.77
CA SER A 179 -24.67 -8.06 1.50
C SER A 179 -24.71 -8.26 -0.02
N PRO A 180 -24.79 -9.50 -0.53
CA PRO A 180 -25.01 -9.76 -1.95
C PRO A 180 -26.21 -9.01 -2.55
N ASP A 181 -27.23 -8.68 -1.75
CA ASP A 181 -28.40 -7.90 -2.18
C ASP A 181 -28.04 -6.45 -2.60
N LEU A 182 -26.86 -5.97 -2.22
CA LEU A 182 -26.34 -4.65 -2.62
C LEU A 182 -25.65 -4.67 -3.99
N LEU A 183 -25.47 -5.85 -4.60
CA LEU A 183 -24.86 -5.95 -5.93
C LEU A 183 -25.80 -5.33 -6.97
N PRO A 184 -25.34 -4.31 -7.71
CA PRO A 184 -26.17 -3.72 -8.74
C PRO A 184 -26.32 -4.71 -9.91
N ALA A 185 -27.53 -4.79 -10.48
CA ALA A 185 -27.84 -5.74 -11.56
C ALA A 185 -26.95 -5.53 -12.81
N ASP A 186 -26.47 -4.31 -13.01
CA ASP A 186 -25.61 -3.91 -14.09
C ASP A 186 -24.12 -3.98 -13.72
N ILE A 187 -23.71 -4.65 -12.64
CA ILE A 187 -22.28 -4.69 -12.21
C ILE A 187 -21.32 -5.16 -13.32
N LEU A 188 -21.82 -5.99 -14.25
CA LEU A 188 -21.07 -6.49 -15.41
C LEU A 188 -21.04 -5.52 -16.61
N ASP A 189 -21.93 -4.52 -16.64
CA ASP A 189 -22.08 -3.57 -17.73
C ASP A 189 -21.11 -2.39 -17.57
N VAL A 190 -19.82 -2.68 -17.67
CA VAL A 190 -18.74 -1.68 -17.62
C VAL A 190 -17.97 -1.75 -18.93
N PRO A 191 -17.80 -0.65 -19.67
CA PRO A 191 -16.97 -0.66 -20.86
C PRO A 191 -15.48 -0.71 -20.47
N TYR A 192 -14.71 -1.43 -21.27
CA TYR A 192 -13.25 -1.39 -21.29
C TYR A 192 -12.76 -1.10 -22.71
N ASP A 193 -11.52 -0.64 -22.82
CA ASP A 193 -10.88 -0.44 -24.10
C ASP A 193 -10.35 -1.78 -24.66
N GLU A 194 -11.00 -2.26 -25.72
CA GLU A 194 -10.69 -3.52 -26.41
C GLU A 194 -9.30 -3.52 -27.08
N THR A 195 -8.67 -2.34 -27.22
CA THR A 195 -7.27 -2.21 -27.65
C THR A 195 -6.34 -2.93 -26.68
N TYR A 196 -6.65 -2.90 -25.38
CA TYR A 196 -5.79 -3.41 -24.33
C TYR A 196 -6.30 -4.71 -23.72
N LEU A 197 -7.62 -4.81 -23.48
CA LEU A 197 -8.24 -5.96 -22.83
C LEU A 197 -9.04 -6.73 -23.86
N LYS A 198 -8.86 -8.05 -23.88
CA LYS A 198 -9.60 -8.94 -24.77
C LYS A 198 -10.91 -9.40 -24.16
N GLU A 199 -10.86 -9.77 -22.89
CA GLU A 199 -12.01 -10.27 -22.14
C GLU A 199 -11.87 -9.84 -20.68
N VAL A 200 -12.98 -9.51 -20.05
CA VAL A 200 -13.03 -9.28 -18.61
C VAL A 200 -14.19 -10.04 -18.00
N LYS A 201 -13.88 -10.81 -16.95
CA LYS A 201 -14.86 -11.58 -16.19
C LYS A 201 -14.96 -11.02 -14.79
N VAL A 202 -16.17 -10.66 -14.37
CA VAL A 202 -16.44 -10.24 -12.99
C VAL A 202 -17.27 -11.31 -12.30
N THR A 203 -16.76 -11.83 -11.18
CA THR A 203 -17.45 -12.84 -10.37
C THR A 203 -17.44 -12.43 -8.90
N VAL A 204 -18.50 -12.81 -8.18
CA VAL A 204 -18.56 -12.67 -6.73
C VAL A 204 -18.28 -14.02 -6.12
N LEU A 205 -17.24 -14.10 -5.29
CA LEU A 205 -16.86 -15.29 -4.54
C LEU A 205 -17.37 -15.17 -3.11
N ASP A 206 -18.04 -16.21 -2.64
CA ASP A 206 -18.50 -16.29 -1.26
C ASP A 206 -17.30 -16.41 -0.28
N PRO A 207 -17.47 -15.99 0.98
CA PRO A 207 -16.47 -16.22 2.02
C PRO A 207 -16.04 -17.69 2.08
N GLY A 208 -14.73 -17.93 2.02
CA GLY A 208 -14.14 -19.27 2.01
C GLY A 208 -14.13 -19.99 0.65
N GLN A 209 -14.73 -19.42 -0.41
CA GLN A 209 -14.67 -19.97 -1.76
C GLN A 209 -13.27 -19.76 -2.38
N THR A 210 -12.34 -20.66 -2.06
CA THR A 210 -10.92 -20.54 -2.42
C THR A 210 -10.40 -21.68 -3.32
N HIS A 211 -11.27 -22.62 -3.69
CA HIS A 211 -10.95 -23.77 -4.53
C HIS A 211 -11.17 -23.49 -6.02
N LEU A 212 -10.55 -22.43 -6.52
CA LEU A 212 -10.59 -22.03 -7.93
C LEU A 212 -9.20 -21.57 -8.39
N PHE A 213 -8.95 -21.72 -9.68
CA PHE A 213 -7.78 -21.14 -10.31
C PHE A 213 -7.95 -19.61 -10.42
N VAL A 214 -6.90 -18.87 -10.12
CA VAL A 214 -6.79 -17.43 -10.34
C VAL A 214 -5.52 -17.15 -11.13
N ASN A 215 -5.57 -16.14 -11.99
CA ASN A 215 -4.38 -15.59 -12.63
C ASN A 215 -3.55 -14.79 -11.61
N SER A 216 -2.40 -14.29 -12.05
CA SER A 216 -1.56 -13.43 -11.22
C SER A 216 -2.33 -12.23 -10.69
N ASN A 217 -2.14 -11.97 -9.39
CA ASN A 217 -2.76 -10.86 -8.69
C ASN A 217 -2.14 -9.54 -9.15
N LEU A 218 -3.02 -8.62 -9.55
CA LEU A 218 -2.70 -7.24 -9.88
C LEU A 218 -2.98 -6.30 -8.70
N ASP A 219 -4.06 -6.55 -7.93
CA ASP A 219 -4.31 -5.81 -6.68
C ASP A 219 -5.41 -6.43 -5.80
N PHE A 220 -5.36 -6.08 -4.52
CA PHE A 220 -6.52 -6.13 -3.62
C PHE A 220 -6.80 -4.72 -3.10
N PHE A 221 -8.02 -4.22 -3.28
CA PHE A 221 -8.38 -2.87 -2.80
C PHE A 221 -9.77 -2.81 -2.14
N PRO A 222 -9.98 -1.87 -1.20
CA PRO A 222 -11.25 -1.72 -0.50
C PRO A 222 -12.29 -1.01 -1.38
N ILE A 223 -13.57 -1.23 -1.07
CA ILE A 223 -14.67 -0.45 -1.65
C ILE A 223 -15.04 0.65 -0.67
N ALA A 224 -14.53 1.85 -0.92
CA ALA A 224 -14.81 3.03 -0.11
C ALA A 224 -15.16 4.22 -1.01
N ALA A 225 -16.07 5.08 -0.53
CA ALA A 225 -16.59 6.21 -1.27
C ALA A 225 -16.52 7.49 -0.42
N LYS A 226 -16.14 8.60 -1.04
CA LYS A 226 -16.08 9.89 -0.38
C LYS A 226 -17.47 10.51 -0.27
N GLU A 227 -17.92 10.75 0.96
CA GLU A 227 -19.21 11.41 1.23
C GLU A 227 -19.03 12.93 1.37
N GLU A 228 -17.99 13.36 2.09
CA GLU A 228 -17.70 14.77 2.35
C GLU A 228 -16.19 15.01 2.46
N GLY A 229 -15.69 16.11 1.90
CA GLY A 229 -14.28 16.53 2.00
C GLY A 229 -13.37 15.86 0.96
N GLU A 230 -12.06 16.02 1.14
CA GLU A 230 -11.01 15.43 0.30
C GLU A 230 -10.37 14.22 0.98
N LEU A 231 -9.60 13.42 0.22
CA LEU A 231 -8.92 12.25 0.78
C LEU A 231 -8.09 12.64 2.02
N GLY A 232 -8.38 12.01 3.15
CA GLY A 232 -7.75 12.25 4.45
C GLY A 232 -8.52 13.18 5.41
N GLU A 233 -9.61 13.81 4.97
CA GLU A 233 -10.44 14.70 5.78
C GLU A 233 -11.93 14.51 5.55
N GLY A 234 -12.80 14.90 6.48
CA GLY A 234 -14.25 14.78 6.29
C GLY A 234 -14.76 13.35 6.47
N ILE A 235 -15.66 12.89 5.61
CA ILE A 235 -16.40 11.62 5.79
C ILE A 235 -16.18 10.68 4.61
N THR A 236 -15.76 9.46 4.92
CA THR A 236 -15.65 8.34 3.97
C THR A 236 -16.58 7.21 4.40
N ARG A 237 -17.38 6.69 3.47
CA ARG A 237 -18.13 5.45 3.67
C ARG A 237 -17.29 4.27 3.20
N LEU A 238 -17.10 3.28 4.05
CA LEU A 238 -16.36 2.04 3.74
C LEU A 238 -17.34 0.86 3.75
N MET A 239 -17.35 0.10 2.66
CA MET A 239 -18.04 -1.18 2.60
C MET A 239 -17.13 -2.26 3.21
N THR A 240 -17.60 -2.96 4.23
CA THR A 240 -16.84 -3.98 4.99
C THR A 240 -17.37 -5.39 4.69
N GLY A 241 -16.54 -6.42 4.87
CA GLY A 241 -16.92 -7.79 4.55
C GLY A 241 -16.85 -8.11 3.05
N VAL A 242 -16.19 -7.24 2.27
CA VAL A 242 -15.99 -7.41 0.83
C VAL A 242 -14.67 -6.77 0.40
N THR A 243 -14.02 -7.36 -0.60
CA THR A 243 -12.76 -6.85 -1.19
C THR A 243 -12.79 -6.98 -2.71
N MET A 244 -12.26 -5.97 -3.42
CA MET A 244 -11.98 -6.11 -4.85
C MET A 244 -10.71 -6.94 -5.03
N MET A 245 -10.77 -7.95 -5.90
CA MET A 245 -9.61 -8.76 -6.30
C MET A 245 -9.42 -8.59 -7.80
N VAL A 246 -8.26 -8.09 -8.21
CA VAL A 246 -7.93 -7.92 -9.63
C VAL A 246 -6.85 -8.93 -10.00
N THR A 247 -7.12 -9.74 -11.02
CA THR A 247 -6.14 -10.68 -11.58
C THR A 247 -6.12 -10.57 -13.09
N GLY A 248 -5.06 -11.06 -13.73
CA GLY A 248 -5.10 -11.19 -15.17
C GLY A 248 -3.90 -11.88 -15.79
N ALA A 249 -4.04 -12.20 -17.08
CA ALA A 249 -3.03 -12.84 -17.92
C ALA A 249 -3.19 -12.41 -19.38
N GLU A 250 -2.11 -12.42 -20.17
CA GLU A 250 -2.22 -12.20 -21.62
C GLU A 250 -2.85 -13.40 -22.30
N GLU A 251 -3.49 -13.14 -23.45
CA GLU A 251 -3.80 -14.18 -24.42
C GLU A 251 -2.54 -14.99 -24.75
N GLY A 252 -2.59 -16.31 -24.55
CA GLY A 252 -1.42 -17.20 -24.61
C GLY A 252 -0.88 -17.62 -23.23
N GLY A 253 -1.44 -17.09 -22.15
CA GLY A 253 -1.19 -17.52 -20.77
C GLY A 253 0.00 -16.84 -20.09
N PHE A 254 0.60 -15.83 -20.73
CA PHE A 254 1.69 -15.07 -20.13
C PHE A 254 1.19 -14.31 -18.90
N GLN A 255 1.83 -14.55 -17.75
CA GLN A 255 1.47 -13.88 -16.51
C GLN A 255 2.12 -12.50 -16.45
N PRO A 256 1.39 -11.44 -16.10
CA PRO A 256 1.90 -10.08 -16.20
C PRO A 256 3.15 -9.83 -15.31
N SER A 257 3.36 -10.63 -14.26
CA SER A 257 4.63 -10.72 -13.50
C SER A 257 5.41 -11.99 -13.90
N ASN A 258 6.74 -11.89 -14.08
CA ASN A 258 7.57 -13.04 -14.44
C ASN A 258 8.20 -13.71 -13.20
N ILE A 259 8.72 -12.91 -12.25
CA ILE A 259 9.14 -13.38 -10.93
C ILE A 259 8.17 -12.79 -9.92
N GLY A 260 7.55 -13.65 -9.10
CA GLY A 260 6.49 -13.25 -8.18
C GLY A 260 5.07 -13.36 -8.75
N SER A 261 4.92 -14.05 -9.88
CA SER A 261 3.62 -14.41 -10.44
C SER A 261 2.85 -15.29 -9.45
N SER A 262 1.60 -14.93 -9.18
CA SER A 262 0.82 -15.56 -8.10
C SER A 262 -0.39 -16.31 -8.64
N GLU A 263 -0.28 -16.86 -9.85
CA GLU A 263 -1.31 -17.67 -10.48
C GLU A 263 -1.36 -19.08 -9.89
N GLY A 264 -2.54 -19.68 -9.86
CA GLY A 264 -2.73 -21.02 -9.32
C GLY A 264 -4.01 -21.12 -8.51
N LEU A 265 -4.07 -22.11 -7.63
CA LEU A 265 -5.23 -22.30 -6.77
C LEU A 265 -5.27 -21.20 -5.70
N LEU A 266 -6.34 -20.42 -5.63
CA LEU A 266 -6.44 -19.22 -4.76
C LEU A 266 -6.04 -19.51 -3.31
N LYS A 267 -6.49 -20.64 -2.75
CA LYS A 267 -6.15 -21.05 -1.36
C LYS A 267 -4.65 -21.22 -1.10
N ASN A 268 -3.86 -21.47 -2.15
CA ASN A 268 -2.41 -21.66 -2.06
C ASN A 268 -1.64 -20.38 -2.39
N GLN A 269 -2.24 -19.45 -3.14
CA GLN A 269 -1.58 -18.26 -3.66
C GLN A 269 -1.88 -16.97 -2.89
N VAL A 270 -2.73 -17.04 -1.86
CA VAL A 270 -3.05 -15.90 -1.00
C VAL A 270 -3.04 -16.35 0.46
N VAL A 271 -2.31 -15.63 1.31
CA VAL A 271 -2.41 -15.81 2.77
C VAL A 271 -3.40 -14.83 3.37
N PHE A 272 -4.65 -15.28 3.47
CA PHE A 272 -5.76 -14.54 4.06
C PHE A 272 -5.51 -14.09 5.50
N ASP A 273 -6.36 -13.16 5.96
CA ASP A 273 -6.35 -12.63 7.35
C ASP A 273 -5.05 -11.91 7.73
N ARG A 274 -4.34 -11.38 6.73
CA ARG A 274 -3.14 -10.55 6.90
C ARG A 274 -3.39 -9.10 6.51
N ALA A 275 -2.53 -8.21 7.01
CA ALA A 275 -2.62 -6.78 6.68
C ALA A 275 -2.50 -6.57 5.16
N GLY A 276 -3.56 -6.05 4.55
CA GLY A 276 -3.65 -5.81 3.11
C GLY A 276 -4.20 -6.94 2.26
N ILE A 277 -4.58 -8.05 2.89
CA ILE A 277 -5.16 -9.21 2.20
C ILE A 277 -6.63 -9.33 2.63
N PRO A 278 -7.52 -9.88 1.78
CA PRO A 278 -8.89 -10.16 2.21
C PRO A 278 -8.93 -11.02 3.48
N ALA A 279 -9.95 -10.78 4.31
CA ALA A 279 -10.27 -11.69 5.40
C ALA A 279 -10.88 -12.98 4.85
N THR A 280 -10.76 -14.10 5.56
CA THR A 280 -11.47 -15.34 5.21
C THR A 280 -13.00 -15.18 5.23
N THR A 281 -13.49 -14.16 5.94
CA THR A 281 -14.90 -13.77 6.00
C THR A 281 -15.33 -12.77 4.94
N ASP A 282 -14.41 -12.25 4.12
CA ASP A 282 -14.74 -11.28 3.08
C ASP A 282 -15.32 -12.00 1.85
N TYR A 283 -16.36 -11.43 1.26
CA TYR A 283 -16.70 -11.67 -0.14
C TYR A 283 -15.59 -11.11 -1.04
N LEU A 284 -15.33 -11.75 -2.18
CA LEU A 284 -14.41 -11.21 -3.18
C LEU A 284 -15.18 -10.82 -4.43
N ILE A 285 -15.02 -9.57 -4.87
CA ILE A 285 -15.45 -9.14 -6.20
C ILE A 285 -14.24 -9.28 -7.10
N HIS A 286 -14.19 -10.43 -7.77
CA HIS A 286 -13.08 -10.87 -8.58
C HIS A 286 -13.25 -10.36 -10.01
N VAL A 287 -12.37 -9.44 -10.41
CA VAL A 287 -12.19 -8.96 -11.77
C VAL A 287 -11.00 -9.72 -12.37
N ASP A 288 -11.27 -10.65 -13.27
CA ASP A 288 -10.25 -11.41 -13.99
C ASP A 288 -10.14 -10.91 -15.44
N VAL A 289 -8.96 -10.48 -15.82
CA VAL A 289 -8.70 -9.81 -17.11
C VAL A 289 -7.85 -10.70 -18.01
N THR A 290 -8.30 -10.88 -19.24
CA THR A 290 -7.48 -11.39 -20.34
C THR A 290 -6.98 -10.20 -21.14
N PHE A 291 -5.66 -9.95 -21.12
CA PHE A 291 -5.05 -8.89 -21.93
C PHE A 291 -4.88 -9.34 -23.38
N GLN A 292 -4.95 -8.38 -24.30
CA GLN A 292 -4.47 -8.56 -25.67
C GLN A 292 -2.96 -8.91 -25.66
N GLU A 293 -2.48 -9.55 -26.72
CA GLU A 293 -1.07 -9.95 -26.83
C GLU A 293 -0.13 -8.75 -26.63
N GLY A 294 0.82 -8.85 -25.69
CA GLY A 294 1.75 -7.77 -25.35
C GLY A 294 1.23 -6.74 -24.34
N HIS A 295 -0.08 -6.69 -24.10
CA HIS A 295 -0.66 -5.65 -23.25
C HIS A 295 -0.64 -5.96 -21.75
N GLY A 296 -0.50 -7.23 -21.36
CA GLY A 296 -0.15 -7.61 -19.98
C GLY A 296 1.29 -7.30 -19.61
N ARG A 297 2.08 -6.74 -20.53
CA ARG A 297 3.46 -6.25 -20.30
C ARG A 297 3.61 -4.75 -20.51
N SER A 298 2.51 -4.06 -20.81
CA SER A 298 2.46 -2.62 -21.06
C SER A 298 1.82 -1.88 -19.89
N ALA A 299 2.30 -0.67 -19.58
CA ALA A 299 1.68 0.17 -18.56
C ALA A 299 0.22 0.46 -18.90
N GLU A 300 -0.07 0.76 -20.15
CA GLU A 300 -1.39 1.13 -20.63
C GLU A 300 -2.40 0.00 -20.42
N GLY A 301 -2.00 -1.24 -20.70
CA GLY A 301 -2.86 -2.41 -20.48
C GLY A 301 -3.17 -2.65 -19.02
N ILE A 302 -2.15 -2.62 -18.16
CA ILE A 302 -2.34 -2.77 -16.70
C ILE A 302 -3.20 -1.63 -16.15
N MET A 303 -2.90 -0.39 -16.51
CA MET A 303 -3.72 0.75 -16.11
C MET A 303 -5.18 0.61 -16.58
N GLU A 304 -5.45 0.05 -17.76
CA GLU A 304 -6.84 -0.19 -18.18
C GLU A 304 -7.55 -1.27 -17.36
N ALA A 305 -6.85 -2.33 -16.95
CA ALA A 305 -7.41 -3.31 -16.01
C ALA A 305 -7.82 -2.66 -14.67
N HIS A 306 -6.96 -1.79 -14.14
CA HIS A 306 -7.26 -1.03 -12.91
C HIS A 306 -8.37 0.01 -13.12
N ARG A 307 -8.43 0.69 -14.27
CA ARG A 307 -9.56 1.57 -14.62
C ARG A 307 -10.87 0.80 -14.65
N PHE A 308 -10.89 -0.36 -15.29
CA PHE A 308 -12.08 -1.20 -15.34
C PHE A 308 -12.50 -1.64 -13.93
N ALA A 309 -11.57 -2.18 -13.13
CA ALA A 309 -11.86 -2.61 -11.76
C ALA A 309 -12.39 -1.46 -10.90
N ASP A 310 -11.85 -0.25 -11.06
CA ASP A 310 -12.30 0.93 -10.33
C ASP A 310 -13.67 1.44 -10.81
N ARG A 311 -14.01 1.30 -12.10
CA ARG A 311 -15.38 1.55 -12.61
C ARG A 311 -16.38 0.56 -12.03
N VAL A 312 -16.02 -0.72 -11.89
CA VAL A 312 -16.85 -1.75 -11.22
C VAL A 312 -17.05 -1.38 -9.76
N ALA A 313 -15.97 -1.06 -9.02
CA ALA A 313 -16.06 -0.59 -7.64
C ALA A 313 -16.91 0.69 -7.55
N GLY A 314 -16.81 1.58 -8.53
CA GLY A 314 -17.62 2.80 -8.66
C GLY A 314 -19.14 2.54 -8.67
N LYS A 315 -19.61 1.43 -9.26
CA LYS A 315 -21.04 1.06 -9.18
C LYS A 315 -21.46 0.76 -7.74
N LEU A 316 -20.62 0.06 -6.98
CA LEU A 316 -20.88 -0.23 -5.57
C LEU A 316 -20.72 0.99 -4.67
N ARG A 317 -19.78 1.89 -4.97
CA ARG A 317 -19.64 3.17 -4.28
C ARG A 317 -20.91 4.01 -4.42
N LYS A 318 -21.55 4.03 -5.59
CA LYS A 318 -22.84 4.70 -5.79
C LYS A 318 -23.94 4.10 -4.91
N VAL A 319 -24.04 2.77 -4.85
CA VAL A 319 -24.98 2.08 -3.95
C VAL A 319 -24.69 2.46 -2.49
N LEU A 320 -23.42 2.42 -2.08
CA LEU A 320 -22.96 2.75 -0.72
C LEU A 320 -23.31 4.18 -0.29
N LEU A 321 -23.14 5.15 -1.18
CA LEU A 321 -23.49 6.55 -0.93
C LEU A 321 -25.01 6.76 -0.87
N ALA A 322 -25.79 5.98 -1.63
CA ALA A 322 -27.25 6.03 -1.63
C ALA A 322 -27.92 5.30 -0.44
N LEU A 323 -27.16 4.56 0.36
CA LEU A 323 -27.70 3.88 1.54
C LEU A 323 -28.25 4.90 2.57
N GLU A 324 -29.55 4.78 2.86
CA GLU A 324 -30.26 5.51 3.92
C GLU A 324 -30.39 4.66 5.20
N VAL A 325 -29.28 4.05 5.63
CA VAL A 325 -29.20 3.27 6.87
C VAL A 325 -28.07 3.79 7.76
N GLU A 326 -28.20 3.57 9.07
CA GLU A 326 -27.12 3.88 10.01
C GLU A 326 -25.90 2.96 9.76
N PRO A 327 -24.67 3.48 9.88
CA PRO A 327 -23.48 2.65 9.76
C PRO A 327 -23.40 1.65 10.92
N ALA A 328 -22.90 0.45 10.64
CA ALA A 328 -22.70 -0.56 11.68
C ALA A 328 -21.62 -0.15 12.70
N SER A 329 -20.66 0.68 12.28
CA SER A 329 -19.68 1.31 13.16
C SER A 329 -19.11 2.58 12.54
N VAL A 330 -18.59 3.46 13.38
CA VAL A 330 -17.93 4.70 12.98
C VAL A 330 -16.55 4.76 13.62
N ASN A 331 -15.53 4.95 12.79
CA ASN A 331 -14.18 5.21 13.25
C ASN A 331 -13.86 6.68 13.04
N VAL A 332 -13.29 7.33 14.05
CA VAL A 332 -12.80 8.71 13.96
C VAL A 332 -11.29 8.70 14.09
N PHE A 333 -10.60 9.20 13.08
CA PHE A 333 -9.16 9.29 13.02
C PHE A 333 -8.71 10.74 13.05
N HIS A 334 -7.79 11.05 13.96
CA HIS A 334 -7.22 12.39 14.08
C HIS A 334 -5.76 12.40 13.63
N ASN A 335 -5.41 13.38 12.79
CA ASN A 335 -4.03 13.83 12.69
C ASN A 335 -3.76 14.69 13.92
N ILE A 336 -2.82 14.27 14.78
CA ILE A 336 -2.56 14.91 16.06
C ILE A 336 -1.14 15.45 16.09
N ARG A 337 -1.02 16.74 16.40
CA ARG A 337 0.25 17.38 16.69
C ARG A 337 0.56 17.27 18.19
N ARG A 338 1.77 16.83 18.53
CA ARG A 338 2.22 16.64 19.91
C ARG A 338 3.43 17.51 20.20
N TYR A 339 3.18 18.70 20.72
CA TYR A 339 4.24 19.67 20.99
C TYR A 339 5.28 19.09 21.95
N GLY A 340 6.57 19.28 21.64
CA GLY A 340 7.69 18.83 22.49
C GLY A 340 7.99 17.32 22.45
N LYS A 341 7.18 16.51 21.76
CA LYS A 341 7.51 15.10 21.50
C LYS A 341 8.53 14.98 20.36
N ARG A 342 9.21 13.83 20.29
CA ARG A 342 10.16 13.55 19.21
C ARG A 342 9.43 13.29 17.91
N LYS A 343 9.85 13.99 16.86
CA LYS A 343 9.20 13.92 15.55
C LYS A 343 9.66 12.70 14.79
N VAL A 344 8.71 11.89 14.32
CA VAL A 344 8.99 10.72 13.50
C VAL A 344 8.23 10.84 12.20
N VAL A 345 8.90 10.52 11.09
CA VAL A 345 8.29 10.36 9.77
C VAL A 345 8.35 8.90 9.34
N LEU A 346 7.36 8.49 8.56
CA LEU A 346 7.38 7.20 7.86
C LEU A 346 7.74 7.46 6.41
N VAL A 347 8.82 6.88 5.92
CA VAL A 347 9.11 6.79 4.49
C VAL A 347 8.57 5.46 4.00
N LYS A 348 7.69 5.49 3.00
CA LYS A 348 7.26 4.32 2.24
C LYS A 348 7.90 4.38 0.88
N ILE A 349 8.75 3.40 0.59
CA ILE A 349 9.30 3.19 -0.75
C ILE A 349 8.33 2.25 -1.47
N VAL A 350 7.74 2.74 -2.55
CA VAL A 350 6.69 2.06 -3.32
C VAL A 350 7.17 1.77 -4.74
N SER A 351 6.43 0.92 -5.45
CA SER A 351 6.68 0.63 -6.86
C SER A 351 6.64 1.89 -7.73
N GLY A 352 7.53 1.97 -8.71
CA GLY A 352 7.72 3.14 -9.59
C GLY A 352 8.55 2.80 -10.82
N LEU A 353 8.49 1.56 -11.31
CA LEU A 353 9.28 1.11 -12.46
C LEU A 353 8.54 1.23 -13.79
N GLY A 354 7.26 1.56 -13.74
CA GLY A 354 6.35 1.54 -14.87
C GLY A 354 5.94 0.11 -15.28
N ASN A 355 5.12 0.05 -16.33
CA ASN A 355 4.41 -1.16 -16.75
C ASN A 355 3.54 -1.75 -15.64
N MET A 356 4.01 -2.88 -15.12
CA MET A 356 3.37 -3.80 -14.21
C MET A 356 3.56 -3.45 -12.74
N TYR A 357 4.54 -2.61 -12.43
CA TYR A 357 5.00 -2.39 -11.07
C TYR A 357 5.14 -0.89 -10.83
N ASP A 358 4.00 -0.24 -10.61
CA ASP A 358 3.88 1.20 -10.39
C ASP A 358 2.89 1.47 -9.26
N THR A 359 2.86 2.71 -8.77
CA THR A 359 1.93 3.15 -7.74
C THR A 359 1.24 4.41 -8.22
N ALA A 360 -0.08 4.43 -8.15
CA ALA A 360 -0.89 5.58 -8.44
C ALA A 360 -1.27 6.33 -7.16
N MET A 361 -1.19 7.65 -7.22
CA MET A 361 -1.36 8.55 -6.10
C MET A 361 -2.59 9.43 -6.30
N PHE A 362 -3.33 9.66 -5.21
CA PHE A 362 -4.48 10.57 -5.15
C PHE A 362 -5.62 10.27 -6.15
N PRO A 363 -6.20 9.06 -6.13
CA PRO A 363 -7.43 8.78 -6.90
C PRO A 363 -8.60 9.67 -6.47
N PHE A 364 -9.65 9.74 -7.29
CA PHE A 364 -10.88 10.46 -6.93
C PHE A 364 -11.59 9.84 -5.74
N GLU A 365 -11.56 8.50 -5.63
CA GLU A 365 -12.22 7.75 -4.57
C GLU A 365 -11.21 6.98 -3.71
N PRO A 366 -11.44 6.83 -2.39
CA PRO A 366 -10.52 6.12 -1.51
C PRO A 366 -10.18 4.71 -2.01
N GLY A 367 -8.89 4.46 -2.26
CA GLY A 367 -8.38 3.18 -2.76
C GLY A 367 -8.72 2.90 -4.23
N GLY A 368 -9.26 3.87 -4.97
CA GLY A 368 -9.52 3.77 -6.41
C GLY A 368 -8.29 4.04 -7.27
N PHE A 369 -8.51 4.14 -8.58
CA PHE A 369 -7.47 4.40 -9.59
C PHE A 369 -7.83 5.57 -10.53
N LEU A 370 -9.11 5.77 -10.81
CA LEU A 370 -9.57 6.87 -11.65
C LEU A 370 -9.20 8.22 -11.04
N GLY A 371 -8.62 9.10 -11.86
CA GLY A 371 -8.15 10.42 -11.45
C GLY A 371 -6.79 10.43 -10.75
N ALA A 372 -6.20 9.27 -10.49
CA ALA A 372 -4.89 9.18 -9.88
C ALA A 372 -3.75 9.57 -10.85
N HIS A 373 -2.60 9.88 -10.29
CA HIS A 373 -1.36 10.16 -11.00
C HIS A 373 -0.32 9.11 -10.64
N ASN A 374 0.33 8.50 -11.63
CA ASN A 374 1.34 7.47 -11.37
C ASN A 374 2.64 8.09 -10.85
N MET A 375 3.37 7.38 -9.99
CA MET A 375 4.69 7.80 -9.50
C MET A 375 5.64 8.08 -10.68
N MET A 376 5.59 7.23 -11.71
CA MET A 376 6.38 7.40 -12.93
C MET A 376 6.11 8.71 -13.68
N ASP A 377 4.87 9.24 -13.66
CA ASP A 377 4.54 10.51 -14.30
C ASP A 377 5.32 11.68 -13.68
N SER A 378 5.69 11.54 -12.40
CA SER A 378 6.49 12.49 -11.64
C SER A 378 7.99 12.17 -11.60
N LYS A 379 8.43 11.17 -12.39
CA LYS A 379 9.79 10.60 -12.32
C LYS A 379 10.15 10.13 -10.90
N ASN A 380 9.19 9.51 -10.22
CA ASN A 380 9.36 8.94 -8.88
C ASN A 380 9.75 9.95 -7.79
N LEU A 381 9.49 11.25 -8.01
CA LEU A 381 9.71 12.28 -7.01
C LEU A 381 8.89 12.00 -5.74
N PRO A 382 9.44 12.27 -4.55
CA PRO A 382 8.75 11.91 -3.33
C PRO A 382 7.58 12.84 -2.99
N TYR A 383 6.47 12.26 -2.54
CA TYR A 383 5.27 12.96 -2.09
C TYR A 383 5.15 12.98 -0.57
N GLY A 384 4.79 14.13 0.01
CA GLY A 384 4.40 14.22 1.42
C GLY A 384 2.89 14.03 1.59
N ILE A 385 2.47 13.10 2.44
CA ILE A 385 1.06 12.86 2.77
C ILE A 385 0.84 12.79 4.29
N THR A 386 -0.40 13.07 4.72
CA THR A 386 -0.82 12.90 6.11
C THR A 386 -1.12 11.44 6.46
N PRO A 387 -1.10 11.07 7.75
CA PRO A 387 -1.53 9.73 8.18
C PRO A 387 -2.96 9.41 7.76
N ASN A 388 -3.88 10.38 7.85
CA ASN A 388 -5.26 10.18 7.41
C ASN A 388 -5.39 10.02 5.89
N GLN A 389 -4.61 10.75 5.08
CA GLN A 389 -4.56 10.52 3.63
C GLN A 389 -4.20 9.07 3.30
N CYS A 390 -3.18 8.50 3.97
CA CYS A 390 -2.84 7.08 3.80
C CYS A 390 -4.00 6.14 4.18
N ARG A 391 -4.75 6.44 5.26
CA ARG A 391 -5.93 5.67 5.70
C ARG A 391 -7.14 5.83 4.79
N ASP A 392 -7.18 6.91 4.04
CA ASP A 392 -8.25 7.24 3.09
C ASP A 392 -7.84 6.89 1.65
N GLY A 393 -6.86 6.00 1.49
CA GLY A 393 -6.58 5.36 0.21
C GLY A 393 -5.99 6.26 -0.87
N VAL A 394 -5.12 7.21 -0.50
CA VAL A 394 -4.37 8.00 -1.48
C VAL A 394 -3.32 7.19 -2.26
N ILE A 395 -3.01 5.97 -1.85
CA ILE A 395 -2.01 5.09 -2.49
C ILE A 395 -2.76 3.92 -3.10
N HIS A 396 -2.63 3.73 -4.41
CA HIS A 396 -3.17 2.59 -5.15
C HIS A 396 -2.04 1.85 -5.87
N SER A 397 -1.87 0.57 -5.60
CA SER A 397 -0.76 -0.23 -6.11
C SER A 397 -1.14 -0.92 -7.42
N LEU A 398 -0.21 -0.95 -8.37
CA LEU A 398 -0.29 -1.70 -9.62
C LEU A 398 0.83 -2.75 -9.55
N LEU A 399 0.47 -4.02 -9.28
CA LEU A 399 1.42 -5.10 -8.95
C LEU A 399 1.53 -6.18 -10.03
#